data_AF-A0A833QYM0-F1
#
_entry.id   AF-A0A833QYM0-F1
#
_cell.length_a   1.000
_cell.length_b   1.000
_cell.length_c   1.000
_cell.angle_alpha   90.00
_cell.angle_beta   90.00
_cell.angle_gamma   90.00
#
_symmetry.space_group_name_H-M   'P 1'
#
loop_
_entity.id
_entity.type
_entity.pdbx_description
1 polymer ?
#
loop_
_entity_poly.entity_id
_entity_poly.type
_entity_poly.pdbx_seq_one_letter_code
_entity_poly.pdbx_strand_id
1 'polypeptide(L)'
;MGRLEDIWGKDCMEFKTERWIDENGVFKPESPFRYPIFHAGPRMCLGKEMAYIKMKSIVIRALREGIIEHTFFYSQDEGWFTCSAHNERKLVDRH
;
A
#
# COMPACT_ATOMS: atom_id res chain seq x y z
N MET A 1 12.09 -7.60 9.41
CA MET A 1 13.13 -6.85 8.66
C MET A 1 12.71 -5.43 8.29
N GLY A 2 11.50 -5.17 7.81
CA GLY A 2 11.09 -3.84 7.31
C GLY A 2 11.10 -2.66 8.30
N ARG A 3 11.37 -2.89 9.60
CA ARG A 3 11.47 -1.88 10.66
C ARG A 3 12.75 -2.02 11.50
N LEU A 4 13.75 -2.74 10.98
CA LEU A 4 15.02 -2.90 11.67
C LEU A 4 15.94 -1.73 11.35
N GLU A 5 16.42 -1.04 12.38
CA GLU A 5 17.33 0.11 12.25
C GLU A 5 18.64 -0.29 11.54
N ASP A 6 19.19 -1.47 11.85
CA ASP A 6 20.44 -1.95 11.22
C ASP A 6 20.34 -2.07 9.69
N ILE A 7 19.15 -2.31 9.15
CA ILE A 7 18.92 -2.50 7.71
C ILE A 7 18.48 -1.20 7.05
N TRP A 8 17.65 -0.41 7.73
CA TRP A 8 16.91 0.71 7.14
C TRP A 8 17.37 2.09 7.64
N GLY A 9 18.22 2.14 8.67
CA GLY A 9 18.65 3.37 9.34
C GLY A 9 17.68 3.81 10.45
N LYS A 10 18.01 4.93 11.10
CA LYS A 10 17.22 5.55 12.18
C LYS A 10 15.79 5.93 11.78
N ASP A 11 15.57 6.10 10.48
CA ASP A 11 14.29 6.46 9.88
C ASP A 11 13.48 5.25 9.40
N CYS A 12 13.78 4.05 9.93
CA CYS A 12 13.09 2.81 9.59
C CYS A 12 11.59 2.81 9.93
N MET A 13 11.15 3.73 10.79
CA MET A 13 9.76 3.92 11.19
C MET A 13 9.05 5.03 10.40
N GLU A 14 9.79 5.81 9.61
CA GLU A 14 9.25 6.92 8.82
C GLU A 14 8.85 6.45 7.42
N PHE A 15 7.70 6.92 6.96
CA PHE A 15 7.28 6.71 5.58
C PHE A 15 8.02 7.70 4.67
N LYS A 16 9.07 7.21 3.97
CA LYS A 16 9.86 7.99 3.01
C LYS A 16 9.75 7.41 1.62
N THR A 17 9.16 8.19 0.72
CA THR A 17 8.99 7.85 -0.69
C THR A 17 10.30 7.83 -1.45
N GLU A 18 11.24 8.70 -1.07
CA GLU A 18 12.55 8.91 -1.68
C GLU A 18 13.42 7.65 -1.61
N ARG A 19 13.13 6.75 -0.67
CA ARG A 19 13.82 5.47 -0.52
C ARG A 19 13.67 4.54 -1.73
N TRP A 20 12.60 4.74 -2.51
CA TRP A 20 12.19 3.87 -3.62
C TRP A 20 12.30 4.55 -4.98
N ILE A 21 12.90 5.74 -5.03
CA ILE A 21 13.00 6.59 -6.22
C ILE A 21 14.48 6.91 -6.44
N ASP A 22 14.96 6.80 -7.67
CA ASP A 22 16.33 7.20 -8.03
C ASP A 22 16.46 8.71 -8.29
N GLU A 23 17.67 9.17 -8.59
CA GLU A 23 17.97 10.58 -8.88
C GLU A 23 17.22 11.13 -10.10
N ASN A 24 16.72 10.26 -10.98
CA ASN A 24 15.95 10.61 -12.17
C ASN A 24 14.43 10.57 -11.93
N GLY A 25 13.99 10.29 -10.70
CA GLY A 25 12.57 10.16 -10.37
C GLY A 25 11.96 8.81 -10.77
N VAL A 26 12.79 7.81 -11.12
CA VAL A 26 12.32 6.49 -11.57
C VAL A 26 12.25 5.53 -10.37
N PHE A 27 11.24 4.67 -10.38
CA PHE A 27 11.07 3.66 -9.34
C PHE A 27 12.24 2.67 -9.33
N LYS A 28 12.90 2.56 -8.17
CA LYS A 28 13.99 1.64 -7.91
C LYS A 28 13.51 0.55 -6.94
N PRO A 29 13.28 -0.69 -7.41
CA PRO A 29 12.92 -1.78 -6.51
C PRO A 29 14.10 -2.16 -5.60
N GLU A 30 13.83 -2.39 -4.32
CA GLU A 30 14.82 -2.93 -3.38
C GLU A 30 14.95 -4.44 -3.53
N SER A 31 16.10 -4.98 -3.14
CA SER A 31 16.36 -6.41 -3.10
C SER A 31 15.30 -7.16 -2.27
N PRO A 32 14.73 -8.27 -2.78
CA PRO A 32 13.78 -9.10 -2.04
C PRO A 32 14.34 -9.64 -0.72
N PHE A 33 15.67 -9.77 -0.59
CA PHE A 33 16.31 -10.21 0.65
C PHE A 33 16.35 -9.13 1.72
N ARG A 34 16.40 -7.85 1.31
CA ARG A 34 16.36 -6.70 2.23
C ARG A 34 14.91 -6.32 2.57
N TYR A 35 14.00 -6.47 1.60
CA TYR A 35 12.57 -6.18 1.73
C TYR A 35 11.68 -7.39 1.36
N PRO A 36 11.61 -8.42 2.21
CA PRO A 36 10.98 -9.71 1.89
C PRO A 36 9.46 -9.75 2.12
N ILE A 37 8.69 -8.76 1.66
CA ILE A 37 7.22 -8.76 1.83
C ILE A 37 6.57 -9.97 1.15
N PHE A 38 7.09 -10.36 -0.01
CA PHE A 38 6.65 -11.52 -0.77
C PHE A 38 7.63 -12.69 -0.66
N HIS A 39 8.45 -12.72 0.42
CA HIS A 39 9.63 -13.59 0.54
C HIS A 39 10.67 -13.38 -0.57
N ALA A 40 11.73 -14.20 -0.56
CA ALA A 40 12.81 -14.17 -1.53
C ALA A 40 13.20 -15.59 -1.96
N GLY A 41 13.90 -15.70 -3.10
CA GLY A 41 14.40 -16.99 -3.62
C GLY A 41 13.29 -17.92 -4.13
N PRO A 42 13.52 -19.25 -4.15
CA PRO A 42 12.58 -20.24 -4.71
C PRO A 42 11.20 -20.29 -4.04
N ARG A 43 11.07 -19.71 -2.84
CA ARG A 43 9.83 -19.63 -2.07
C ARG A 43 9.16 -18.25 -2.16
N MET A 44 9.58 -17.41 -3.12
CA MET A 44 8.92 -16.14 -3.39
C MET A 44 7.45 -16.37 -3.76
N CYS A 45 6.56 -15.51 -3.26
CA CYS A 45 5.14 -15.59 -3.52
C CYS A 45 4.86 -15.46 -5.03
N LEU A 46 4.22 -16.49 -5.59
CA LEU A 46 3.78 -16.52 -6.98
C LEU A 46 2.75 -15.43 -7.30
N GLY A 47 2.01 -14.96 -6.29
CA GLY A 47 0.99 -13.92 -6.42
C GLY A 47 1.51 -12.48 -6.37
N LYS A 48 2.83 -12.26 -6.29
CA LYS A 48 3.44 -10.93 -6.14
C LYS A 48 2.99 -9.93 -7.22
N GLU A 49 3.11 -10.32 -8.50
CA GLU A 49 2.77 -9.43 -9.61
C GLU A 49 1.27 -9.12 -9.68
N MET A 50 0.43 -10.13 -9.44
CA MET A 50 -1.02 -9.93 -9.36
C MET A 50 -1.40 -8.98 -8.21
N ALA A 51 -0.75 -9.10 -7.05
CA ALA A 51 -0.98 -8.22 -5.92
C ALA A 51 -0.63 -6.76 -6.28
N TYR A 52 0.50 -6.51 -6.96
CA TYR A 52 0.86 -5.17 -7.42
C TYR A 52 -0.15 -4.58 -8.39
N ILE A 53 -0.65 -5.36 -9.35
CA ILE A 53 -1.68 -4.89 -10.29
C ILE A 53 -2.95 -4.49 -9.55
N LYS A 54 -3.41 -5.33 -8.61
CA LYS A 54 -4.59 -5.03 -7.79
C LYS A 54 -4.39 -3.78 -6.94
N MET A 55 -3.26 -3.64 -6.25
CA MET A 55 -2.94 -2.47 -5.43
C MET A 55 -2.92 -1.19 -6.27
N LYS A 56 -2.24 -1.19 -7.42
CA LYS A 56 -2.19 -0.02 -8.32
C LYS A 56 -3.59 0.36 -8.82
N SER A 57 -4.40 -0.62 -9.21
CA SER A 57 -5.78 -0.39 -9.66
C SER A 57 -6.64 0.26 -8.57
N ILE A 58 -6.55 -0.23 -7.33
CA ILE A 58 -7.26 0.34 -6.18
C ILE A 58 -6.81 1.78 -5.92
N VAL A 59 -5.50 2.05 -5.88
CA VAL A 59 -4.95 3.38 -5.65
C VAL A 59 -5.39 4.37 -6.74
N ILE A 60 -5.30 3.98 -8.01
CA ILE A 60 -5.75 4.81 -9.14
C ILE A 60 -7.24 5.15 -9.00
N ARG A 61 -8.06 4.16 -8.64
CA ARG A 61 -9.50 4.36 -8.46
C ARG A 61 -9.81 5.27 -7.28
N ALA A 62 -9.16 5.06 -6.15
CA ALA A 62 -9.31 5.90 -4.96
C ALA A 62 -8.94 7.36 -5.25
N LEU A 63 -7.84 7.60 -5.96
CA LEU A 63 -7.40 8.94 -6.35
C LEU A 63 -8.38 9.62 -7.34
N ARG A 64 -8.89 8.88 -8.33
CA ARG A 64 -9.85 9.41 -9.31
C ARG A 64 -11.22 9.75 -8.71
N GLU A 65 -11.72 8.88 -7.83
CA GLU A 65 -13.01 9.06 -7.19
C GLU A 65 -12.94 9.97 -5.95
N GLY A 66 -11.74 10.40 -5.54
CA GLY A 66 -11.55 11.28 -4.38
C GLY A 66 -11.97 10.64 -3.07
N ILE A 67 -11.91 9.30 -2.97
CA ILE A 67 -12.38 8.52 -1.81
C ILE A 67 -11.36 8.54 -0.65
N ILE A 68 -10.25 9.25 -0.81
CA ILE A 68 -9.26 9.42 0.27
C ILE A 68 -9.76 10.54 1.19
N GLU A 69 -10.83 10.27 1.91
CA GLU A 69 -11.16 11.03 3.12
C GLU A 69 -10.57 10.31 4.34
N HIS A 70 -10.23 11.07 5.38
CA HIS A 70 -9.63 10.59 6.63
C HIS A 70 -10.59 9.76 7.50
N THR A 71 -11.44 8.94 6.90
CA THR A 71 -12.55 8.29 7.59
C THR A 71 -12.17 6.85 7.96
N PHE A 72 -11.34 6.74 8.99
CA PHE A 72 -11.25 5.48 9.76
C PHE A 72 -12.57 5.31 10.53
N PHE A 73 -13.49 4.52 9.98
CA PHE A 73 -14.56 3.95 10.80
C PHE A 73 -14.01 2.71 11.52
N TYR A 74 -13.77 2.83 12.82
CA TYR A 74 -13.61 1.68 13.70
C TYR A 74 -15.01 1.08 13.92
N SER A 75 -15.30 -0.05 13.29
CA SER A 75 -16.48 -0.84 13.64
C SER A 75 -16.15 -1.68 14.88
N GLN A 76 -16.76 -1.33 16.01
CA GLN A 76 -16.50 -1.97 17.30
C GLN A 76 -17.11 -3.39 17.39
N ASP A 77 -17.94 -3.78 16.42
CA ASP A 77 -18.73 -5.01 16.46
C ASP A 77 -18.00 -6.26 15.94
N GLU A 78 -16.85 -6.08 15.29
CA GLU A 78 -16.25 -7.13 14.47
C GLU A 78 -14.75 -7.37 14.75
N GLY A 79 -14.05 -6.46 15.44
CA GLY A 79 -12.65 -6.66 15.85
C GLY A 79 -11.63 -6.69 14.70
N TRP A 80 -12.04 -6.44 13.45
CA TRP A 80 -11.16 -6.29 12.28
C TRP A 80 -11.30 -4.91 11.64
N PHE A 81 -10.19 -4.38 11.13
CA PHE A 81 -10.18 -3.14 10.36
C PHE A 81 -10.70 -3.41 8.95
N THR A 82 -11.89 -2.92 8.63
CA THR A 82 -12.43 -2.92 7.26
C THR A 82 -12.15 -1.55 6.64
N CYS A 83 -11.40 -1.50 5.54
CA CYS A 83 -11.37 -0.32 4.68
C CYS A 83 -12.52 -0.44 3.67
N SER A 84 -13.71 0.04 4.06
CA SER A 84 -14.84 0.11 3.15
C SER A 84 -14.82 1.44 2.42
N ALA A 85 -14.52 1.41 1.12
CA ALA A 85 -14.68 2.55 0.23
C ALA A 85 -16.20 2.85 0.05
N HIS A 86 -16.75 3.74 0.87
CA HIS A 86 -18.08 4.30 0.61
C HIS A 86 -17.94 5.44 -0.40
N ASN A 87 -18.50 5.22 -1.60
CA ASN A 87 -18.59 6.27 -2.62
C ASN A 87 -19.92 7.00 -2.42
N GLU A 88 -19.89 8.16 -1.76
CA GLU A 88 -21.07 8.99 -1.52
C GLU A 88 -21.68 9.54 -2.83
N ARG A 89 -20.97 9.51 -3.96
CA ARG A 89 -21.53 9.97 -5.25
C ARG A 89 -22.64 9.07 -5.80
N LYS A 90 -22.76 7.82 -5.36
CA LYS A 90 -23.87 6.94 -5.80
C LYS A 90 -25.21 7.20 -5.11
N LEU A 91 -25.27 8.10 -4.12
CA LEU A 91 -26.55 8.60 -3.59
C LEU A 91 -27.11 9.76 -4.43
N VAL A 92 -26.29 10.33 -5.32
CA VAL A 92 -26.58 11.36 -6.36
C VAL A 92 -27.74 11.03 -7.32
N ASP A 93 -27.63 9.83 -7.91
CA ASP A 93 -28.32 9.45 -9.16
C ASP A 93 -29.48 8.48 -8.97
N ARG A 94 -30.16 8.51 -7.80
CA ARG A 94 -31.48 7.88 -7.63
C ARG A 94 -32.55 8.96 -7.52
N HIS A 95 -32.82 9.62 -8.64
CA HIS A 95 -34.08 10.32 -8.90
C HIS A 95 -34.54 10.06 -10.34
#